data_AF-A0A0G1GQE6-F1
#
_entry.id   AF-A0A0G1GQE6-F1
#
_cell.length_a   1.000
_cell.length_b   1.000
_cell.length_c   1.000
_cell.angle_alpha   90.00
_cell.angle_beta   90.00
_cell.angle_gamma   90.00
#
_symmetry.space_group_name_H-M   'P 1'
#
loop_
_entity.id
_entity.type
_entity.pdbx_description
1 polymer ?
#
loop_
_entity_poly.entity_id
_entity_poly.type
_entity_poly.pdbx_seq_one_letter_code
_entity_poly.pdbx_strand_id
1 'polypeptide(L)'
;MLRSLRALVVGADLVGKVEAGIPEDDPRNPAVIADNVGDCVGDTAGMGADIYESYLTAMVSTTALSYQLFAGDPIFVTLPLMISALGLLGSMIGLVANLFIRASSAALLRNATFVAVGFFMLASY
;
A
#
# COMPACT_ATOMS: atom_id res chain seq x y z
N MET A 1 -2.04 10.08 -16.89
CA MET A 1 -2.23 11.01 -15.74
C MET A 1 -1.09 10.91 -14.73
N LEU A 2 -0.72 9.73 -14.21
CA LEU A 2 0.38 9.61 -13.23
C LEU A 2 1.77 10.05 -13.74
N ARG A 3 2.06 9.86 -15.03
CA ARG A 3 3.34 10.31 -15.63
C ARG A 3 3.52 11.83 -15.65
N SER A 4 2.44 12.59 -15.78
CA SER A 4 2.52 14.06 -15.77
C SER A 4 2.69 14.62 -14.36
N LEU A 5 2.19 13.92 -13.32
CA LEU A 5 2.44 14.29 -11.93
C LEU A 5 3.90 14.08 -11.54
N ARG A 6 4.50 12.94 -11.88
CA ARG A 6 5.94 12.72 -11.66
C ARG A 6 6.83 13.72 -12.39
N ALA A 7 6.43 14.17 -13.58
CA ALA A 7 7.18 15.20 -14.31
C ALA A 7 7.17 16.55 -13.58
N LEU A 8 6.14 16.85 -12.79
CA LEU A 8 6.05 18.06 -11.98
C LEU A 8 6.96 17.97 -10.75
N VAL A 9 6.97 16.82 -10.05
CA VAL A 9 7.89 16.54 -8.93
C VAL A 9 9.35 16.70 -9.37
N VAL A 10 9.73 15.99 -10.44
CA VAL A 10 11.09 16.02 -10.99
C VAL A 10 11.45 17.43 -11.48
N GLY A 11 10.49 18.15 -12.07
CA GLY A 11 10.69 19.54 -12.51
C GLY A 11 10.91 20.51 -11.35
N ALA A 12 10.13 20.39 -10.27
CA ALA A 12 10.25 21.21 -9.06
C ALA A 12 11.64 21.02 -8.43
N ASP A 13 12.08 19.78 -8.30
CA ASP A 13 13.36 19.42 -7.72
C ASP A 13 14.56 19.84 -8.57
N LEU A 14 14.50 19.60 -9.89
CA LEU A 14 15.61 19.96 -10.78
C LEU A 14 15.80 21.48 -10.82
N VAL A 15 14.72 22.24 -11.01
CA VAL A 15 14.81 23.70 -11.11
C VAL A 15 15.14 24.33 -9.75
N GLY A 16 14.55 23.82 -8.66
CA GLY A 16 14.80 24.33 -7.31
C GLY A 16 16.21 24.00 -6.82
N LYS A 17 16.53 22.71 -6.70
CA LYS A 17 17.77 22.23 -6.06
C LYS A 17 19.00 22.40 -6.95
N VAL A 18 18.87 22.12 -8.25
CA VAL A 18 20.04 22.04 -9.15
C VAL A 18 20.31 23.36 -9.86
N GLU A 19 19.27 24.06 -10.33
CA GLU A 19 19.47 25.32 -11.09
C GLU A 19 19.47 26.56 -10.19
N ALA A 20 18.48 26.69 -9.30
CA ALA A 20 18.33 27.87 -8.44
C ALA A 20 19.09 27.75 -7.11
N GLY A 21 19.55 26.55 -6.75
CA GLY A 21 20.26 26.28 -5.50
C GLY A 21 19.43 26.57 -4.24
N ILE A 22 18.11 26.54 -4.35
CA ILE A 22 17.19 26.70 -3.22
C ILE A 22 16.84 25.33 -2.61
N PRO A 23 16.51 25.27 -1.30
CA PRO A 23 16.11 24.03 -0.65
C PRO A 23 14.91 23.34 -1.33
N GLU A 24 14.79 22.04 -1.06
CA GLU A 24 13.57 21.26 -1.31
C GLU A 24 12.36 21.90 -0.63
N ASP A 25 11.18 21.83 -1.27
CA ASP A 25 9.93 22.40 -0.75
C ASP A 25 9.97 23.89 -0.40
N ASP A 26 10.90 24.64 -1.00
CA ASP A 26 11.02 26.06 -0.72
C ASP A 26 9.79 26.83 -1.26
N PRO A 27 9.13 27.68 -0.44
CA PRO A 27 7.93 28.41 -0.85
C PRO A 27 8.15 29.39 -2.00
N ARG A 28 9.41 29.73 -2.35
CA ARG A 28 9.76 30.55 -3.51
C ARG A 28 9.65 29.77 -4.83
N ASN A 29 9.62 28.44 -4.79
CA ASN A 29 9.43 27.60 -5.96
C ASN A 29 7.92 27.40 -6.22
N PRO A 30 7.37 27.96 -7.30
CA PRO A 30 5.93 27.87 -7.59
C PRO A 30 5.47 26.43 -7.89
N ALA A 31 6.40 25.50 -8.17
CA ALA A 31 6.08 24.11 -8.43
C ALA A 31 5.83 23.28 -7.16
N VAL A 32 6.19 23.76 -5.96
CA VAL A 32 6.06 23.02 -4.69
C VAL A 32 4.61 22.71 -4.33
N ILE A 33 3.66 23.55 -4.72
CA ILE A 33 2.23 23.26 -4.54
C ILE A 33 1.82 22.06 -5.41
N ALA A 34 2.30 22.02 -6.66
CA ALA A 34 2.01 20.92 -7.56
C ALA A 34 2.70 19.61 -7.14
N ASP A 35 3.87 19.71 -6.51
CA ASP A 35 4.63 18.61 -5.95
C ASP A 35 3.89 17.94 -4.78
N ASN A 36 3.49 18.72 -3.78
CA ASN A 36 2.72 18.24 -2.63
C ASN A 36 1.34 17.67 -3.02
N VAL A 37 0.67 18.28 -4.00
CA VAL A 37 -0.56 17.71 -4.58
C VAL A 37 -0.23 16.41 -5.33
N GLY A 38 0.93 16.35 -5.97
CA GLY A 38 1.53 15.19 -6.62
C GLY A 38 1.60 13.98 -5.71
N ASP A 39 2.17 14.14 -4.53
CA ASP A 39 2.33 13.06 -3.54
C ASP A 39 0.97 12.54 -3.04
N CYS A 40 0.02 13.44 -2.81
CA CYS A 40 -1.33 13.02 -2.39
C CYS A 40 -2.07 12.26 -3.50
N VAL A 41 -2.03 12.77 -4.73
CA VAL A 41 -2.82 12.22 -5.85
C VAL A 41 -2.16 10.98 -6.45
N GLY A 42 -0.85 11.00 -6.62
CA GLY A 42 -0.07 9.91 -7.20
C GLY A 42 0.20 8.81 -6.19
N ASP A 43 0.93 9.16 -5.13
CA ASP A 43 1.52 8.17 -4.23
C ASP A 43 0.52 7.64 -3.20
N THR A 44 -0.49 8.44 -2.82
CA THR A 44 -1.55 7.96 -1.92
C THR A 44 -2.78 7.46 -2.69
N ALA A 45 -3.47 8.33 -3.43
CA ALA A 45 -4.73 7.93 -4.09
C ALA A 45 -4.50 6.92 -5.22
N GLY A 46 -3.46 7.12 -6.03
CA GLY A 46 -3.09 6.20 -7.10
C GLY A 46 -2.66 4.83 -6.58
N MET A 47 -1.72 4.78 -5.64
CA MET A 47 -1.27 3.51 -5.02
C MET A 47 -2.43 2.79 -4.31
N GLY A 48 -3.29 3.52 -3.59
CA GLY A 48 -4.45 2.94 -2.92
C GLY A 48 -5.42 2.28 -3.89
N ALA A 49 -5.71 2.92 -5.03
CA ALA A 49 -6.56 2.36 -6.07
C ALA A 49 -5.94 1.11 -6.74
N ASP A 50 -4.64 1.14 -7.01
CA ASP A 50 -3.89 0.03 -7.63
C ASP A 50 -3.88 -1.22 -6.73
N ILE A 51 -3.60 -1.03 -5.43
CA ILE A 51 -3.65 -2.12 -4.44
C ILE A 51 -5.09 -2.67 -4.30
N TYR A 52 -6.10 -1.80 -4.31
CA TYR A 52 -7.50 -2.22 -4.22
C TYR A 52 -7.93 -3.04 -5.44
N GLU A 53 -7.59 -2.60 -6.66
CA GLU A 53 -7.89 -3.34 -7.89
C GLU A 53 -7.23 -4.72 -7.89
N SER A 54 -5.95 -4.78 -7.53
CA SER A 54 -5.19 -6.03 -7.44
C SER A 54 -5.81 -7.00 -6.43
N TYR A 55 -6.21 -6.50 -5.26
CA TYR A 55 -6.82 -7.30 -4.20
C TYR A 55 -8.20 -7.84 -4.59
N LEU A 56 -9.07 -7.00 -5.15
CA LEU A 56 -10.38 -7.43 -5.65
C LEU A 56 -10.25 -8.46 -6.77
N THR A 57 -9.35 -8.21 -7.72
CA THR A 57 -9.15 -9.10 -8.87
C THR A 57 -8.67 -10.47 -8.41
N ALA A 58 -7.73 -10.52 -7.46
CA ALA A 58 -7.29 -11.78 -6.85
C ALA A 58 -8.47 -12.50 -6.17
N MET A 59 -9.25 -11.79 -5.34
CA MET A 59 -10.35 -12.39 -4.58
C MET A 59 -11.47 -12.93 -5.49
N VAL A 60 -11.90 -12.16 -6.48
CA VAL A 60 -12.94 -12.58 -7.45
C VAL A 60 -12.43 -13.74 -8.31
N SER A 61 -11.19 -13.69 -8.78
CA SER A 61 -10.59 -14.76 -9.59
C SER A 61 -10.51 -16.07 -8.83
N THR A 62 -10.02 -16.06 -7.59
CA THR A 62 -9.94 -17.28 -6.77
C THR A 62 -11.32 -17.82 -6.41
N THR A 63 -12.29 -16.95 -6.10
CA THR A 63 -13.67 -17.35 -5.79
C THR A 63 -14.36 -18.00 -7.00
N ALA A 64 -14.21 -17.41 -8.20
CA ALA A 64 -14.78 -17.96 -9.42
C ALA A 64 -14.15 -19.31 -9.80
N LEU A 65 -12.83 -19.45 -9.64
CA LEU A 65 -12.11 -20.70 -9.87
C LEU A 65 -12.55 -21.78 -8.88
N SER A 66 -12.71 -21.43 -7.61
CA SER A 66 -13.21 -22.33 -6.57
C SER A 66 -14.62 -22.84 -6.88
N TYR A 67 -15.53 -21.95 -7.29
CA TYR A 67 -16.89 -22.33 -7.68
C TYR A 67 -16.90 -23.39 -8.79
N GLN A 68 -16.04 -23.26 -9.80
CA GLN A 68 -15.97 -24.20 -10.91
C GLN A 68 -15.36 -25.55 -10.51
N LEU A 69 -14.33 -25.56 -9.67
CA LEU A 69 -13.64 -26.79 -9.26
C LEU A 69 -14.41 -27.62 -8.23
N PHE A 70 -15.17 -26.96 -7.36
CA PHE A 70 -15.86 -27.60 -6.23
C PHE A 70 -17.39 -27.54 -6.34
N ALA A 71 -17.91 -27.39 -7.57
CA ALA A 71 -19.35 -27.40 -7.87
C ALA A 71 -20.18 -26.44 -6.98
N GLY A 72 -19.61 -25.29 -6.63
CA GLY A 72 -20.26 -24.28 -5.80
C GLY A 72 -20.40 -24.66 -4.31
N ASP A 73 -19.62 -25.62 -3.81
CA ASP A 73 -19.57 -25.92 -2.38
C ASP A 73 -19.24 -24.63 -1.58
N PRO A 74 -20.14 -24.20 -0.66
CA PRO A 74 -19.99 -22.96 0.08
C PRO A 74 -18.68 -22.84 0.85
N ILE A 75 -18.11 -23.96 1.33
CA ILE A 75 -16.85 -23.95 2.10
C ILE A 75 -15.72 -23.44 1.22
N PHE A 76 -15.58 -23.97 0.01
CA PHE A 76 -14.50 -23.60 -0.89
C PHE A 76 -14.74 -22.22 -1.54
N VAL A 77 -15.99 -21.85 -1.81
CA VAL A 77 -16.33 -20.55 -2.38
C VAL A 77 -16.06 -19.42 -1.38
N THR A 78 -16.26 -19.65 -0.08
CA THR A 78 -16.02 -18.65 0.97
C THR A 78 -14.58 -18.64 1.49
N LEU A 79 -13.79 -19.67 1.22
CA LEU A 79 -12.40 -19.80 1.67
C LEU A 79 -11.52 -18.57 1.36
N PRO A 80 -11.54 -17.99 0.14
CA PRO A 80 -10.70 -16.82 -0.17
C PRO A 80 -11.05 -15.61 0.71
N LEU A 81 -12.34 -15.39 0.99
CA LEU A 81 -12.82 -14.33 1.89
C LEU A 81 -12.36 -14.56 3.33
N MET A 82 -12.42 -15.81 3.82
CA MET A 82 -11.96 -16.15 5.16
C MET A 82 -10.45 -15.92 5.32
N ILE A 83 -9.66 -16.37 4.35
CA ILE A 83 -8.20 -16.15 4.35
C ILE A 83 -7.89 -14.65 4.32
N SER A 84 -8.60 -13.87 3.49
CA SER A 84 -8.40 -12.42 3.41
C SER A 84 -8.75 -11.70 4.74
N ALA A 85 -9.82 -12.12 5.42
CA ALA A 85 -10.19 -11.62 6.75
C ALA A 85 -9.14 -11.94 7.82
N LEU A 86 -8.55 -13.16 7.80
CA LEU A 86 -7.43 -13.51 8.68
C LEU A 86 -6.19 -12.65 8.41
N GLY A 87 -5.89 -12.36 7.14
CA GLY A 87 -4.81 -11.45 6.76
C GLY A 87 -5.02 -10.03 7.27
N LEU A 88 -6.26 -9.53 7.25
CA LEU A 88 -6.62 -8.23 7.82
C LEU A 88 -6.36 -8.21 9.33
N LEU A 89 -6.79 -9.25 10.05
CA LEU A 89 -6.52 -9.39 11.49
C LEU A 89 -5.01 -9.44 11.79
N GLY A 90 -4.24 -10.19 11.01
CA GLY A 90 -2.78 -10.21 11.12
C GLY A 90 -2.15 -8.83 10.94
N SER A 91 -2.65 -8.05 9.98
CA SER A 91 -2.19 -6.68 9.73
C SER A 91 -2.48 -5.76 10.91
N MET A 92 -3.67 -5.87 11.53
CA MET A 92 -4.00 -5.12 12.75
C MET A 92 -3.06 -5.47 13.91
N ILE A 93 -2.76 -6.77 14.10
CA ILE A 93 -1.83 -7.24 15.14
C ILE A 93 -0.42 -6.69 14.89
N GLY A 94 0.06 -6.72 13.64
CA GLY A 94 1.36 -6.15 13.28
C GLY A 94 1.48 -4.65 13.58
N LEU A 95 0.41 -3.88 13.32
CA LEU A 95 0.35 -2.45 13.66
C LEU A 95 0.31 -2.20 15.18
N VAL A 96 -0.48 -2.98 15.91
CA VAL A 96 -0.57 -2.87 17.38
C VAL A 96 0.76 -3.25 18.04
N ALA A 97 1.50 -4.21 17.50
CA ALA A 97 2.83 -4.59 17.99
C ALA A 97 3.82 -3.41 17.97
N ASN A 98 3.71 -2.50 17.00
CA ASN A 98 4.55 -1.30 16.93
C ASN A 98 4.32 -0.30 18.07
N LEU A 99 3.20 -0.39 18.80
CA LEU A 99 2.98 0.43 20.00
C LEU A 99 3.90 0.01 21.17
N PHE A 100 4.42 -1.22 21.13
CA PHE A 100 5.24 -1.79 22.19
C PHE A 100 6.72 -1.91 21.80
N ILE A 101 7.02 -1.90 20.49
CA ILE A 101 8.39 -1.99 19.97
C ILE A 101 8.95 -0.57 19.81
N ARG A 102 10.15 -0.32 20.35
CA ARG A 102 10.90 0.90 20.08
C ARG A 102 12.04 0.60 19.11
N ALA A 103 11.91 1.07 17.89
CA ALA A 103 12.93 0.94 16.86
C ALA A 103 12.90 2.18 15.93
N SER A 104 13.84 2.27 14.99
CA SER A 104 13.76 3.29 13.94
C SER A 104 12.52 3.10 13.07
N SER A 105 12.01 4.16 12.45
CA SER A 105 10.78 4.12 11.64
C SER A 105 10.79 3.02 10.57
N ALA A 106 11.94 2.83 9.90
CA ALA A 106 12.11 1.76 8.93
C ALA A 106 12.06 0.36 9.55
N ALA A 107 12.62 0.19 10.75
CA ALA A 107 12.58 -1.07 11.47
C ALA A 107 11.18 -1.39 12.01
N LEU A 108 10.41 -0.38 12.45
CA LEU A 108 9.01 -0.56 12.86
C LEU A 108 8.14 -1.05 11.71
N LEU A 109 8.28 -0.45 10.52
CA LEU A 109 7.50 -0.88 9.36
C LEU A 109 7.83 -2.33 8.96
N ARG A 110 9.12 -2.68 8.94
CA ARG A 110 9.57 -4.05 8.63
C ARG A 110 9.08 -5.07 9.66
N ASN A 111 9.19 -4.74 10.95
CA ASN A 111 8.80 -5.65 12.03
C ASN A 111 7.29 -5.89 12.04
N ALA A 112 6.47 -4.85 11.80
CA ALA A 112 5.02 -5.02 11.67
C ALA A 112 4.66 -6.00 10.55
N THR A 113 5.32 -5.91 9.39
CA THR A 113 5.11 -6.86 8.29
C THR A 113 5.46 -8.29 8.70
N PHE A 114 6.57 -8.51 9.38
CA PHE A 114 6.95 -9.86 9.85
C PHE A 114 5.99 -10.42 10.89
N VAL A 115 5.53 -9.60 11.83
CA VAL A 115 4.54 -10.02 12.84
C VAL A 115 3.22 -10.40 12.15
N ALA A 116 2.75 -9.58 11.21
CA ALA A 116 1.53 -9.85 10.46
C ALA A 116 1.62 -11.15 9.65
N VAL A 117 2.73 -11.38 8.94
CA VAL A 117 2.96 -12.60 8.16
C VAL A 117 3.08 -13.83 9.08
N GLY A 118 3.79 -13.71 10.20
CA GLY A 118 3.92 -14.80 11.18
C GLY A 118 2.56 -15.21 11.75
N PHE A 119 1.73 -14.25 12.12
CA PHE A 119 0.36 -14.52 12.56
C PHE A 119 -0.46 -15.17 11.45
N PHE A 120 -0.41 -14.62 10.24
CA PHE A 120 -1.19 -15.14 9.11
C PHE A 120 -0.86 -16.60 8.81
N MET A 121 0.42 -16.95 8.71
CA MET A 121 0.86 -18.33 8.45
C MET A 121 0.39 -19.32 9.51
N LEU A 122 0.38 -18.90 10.79
CA LEU A 122 -0.12 -19.73 11.89
C LEU A 122 -1.64 -19.85 11.90
N ALA A 123 -2.36 -18.80 11.51
CA ALA A 123 -3.82 -18.76 11.53
C ALA A 123 -4.45 -19.38 10.26
N SER A 124 -3.72 -19.45 9.15
CA SER A 124 -4.20 -19.99 7.87
C SER A 124 -4.04 -21.50 7.73
N TYR A 125 -3.35 -22.16 8.66
CA TYR A 125 -3.07 -23.60 8.67
C TYR A 125 -4.02 -24.33 9.61
#